data_AF-R5LQ60-F1
#
_entry.id   AF-R5LQ60-F1
#
_cell.length_a   1.000
_cell.length_b   1.000
_cell.length_c   1.000
_cell.angle_alpha   90.00
_cell.angle_beta   90.00
_cell.angle_gamma   90.00
#
_symmetry.space_group_name_H-M   'P 1'
#
loop_
_entity.id
_entity.type
_entity.pdbx_description
1 polymer ?
#
loop_
_entity_poly.entity_id
_entity_poly.type
_entity_poly.pdbx_seq_one_letter_code
_entity_poly.pdbx_strand_id
1 'polypeptide(L)'
;MRLNADYSDIKRQLIELEEGLKHSPDKDDFYSKYMTFGALNYVYGLRRRSNIFLSNEIEEFGIKCYDESCLKAKENFLSNKLYHREILGKSFDEASEAMVEIALSRYFRRKHFPRIRDGERSEILEAFFKDSFPEGRDILEELLEDGHLYRFDSIAAMGVPAFTIFNTDEKFGNVFLYKKPRSVVTLASLIHEMGHVHDYLDVTSTFSNNGIVDYSVNSIFVETLSCYYNQLFLEYLLKNGIREEEVIFSFKEFFTSLFSYLESGLLLTLLSENEYRKVCDGNVMKEVVVKSLLEKKIIEEGEYSFSSLSSMMSGIDENRYSYGILISNMIINGEISLDDFMSIRGKDFNKESLESIGFSASKATKSLVRTMNRTMIKKI
;
A
#
# COMPACT_ATOMS: atom_id res chain seq x y z
N MET A 1 -21.29 -7.71 -9.21
CA MET A 1 -20.03 -8.12 -8.55
C MET A 1 -20.20 -9.39 -7.73
N ARG A 2 -19.75 -10.53 -8.28
CA ARG A 2 -19.67 -11.83 -7.59
C ARG A 2 -18.18 -12.13 -7.42
N LEU A 3 -17.73 -12.40 -6.20
CA LEU A 3 -16.33 -12.74 -5.94
C LEU A 3 -16.06 -14.21 -6.26
N ASN A 4 -14.92 -14.50 -6.88
CA ASN A 4 -14.46 -15.84 -7.14
C ASN A 4 -14.10 -16.54 -5.82
N ALA A 5 -14.63 -17.75 -5.63
CA ALA A 5 -14.32 -18.61 -4.49
C ALA A 5 -13.67 -19.92 -4.93
N ASP A 6 -13.53 -20.13 -6.25
CA ASP A 6 -12.77 -21.23 -6.81
C ASP A 6 -11.30 -20.81 -6.98
N TYR A 7 -10.42 -21.54 -6.33
CA TYR A 7 -8.97 -21.34 -6.34
C TYR A 7 -8.28 -22.36 -7.27
N SER A 8 -9.04 -23.04 -8.14
CA SER A 8 -8.51 -23.95 -9.15
C SER A 8 -7.53 -23.25 -10.10
N ASP A 9 -7.85 -22.02 -10.50
CA ASP A 9 -6.96 -21.20 -11.33
C ASP A 9 -5.69 -20.75 -10.59
N ILE A 10 -5.79 -20.33 -9.32
CA ILE A 10 -4.59 -20.06 -8.49
C ILE A 10 -3.69 -21.29 -8.40
N LYS A 11 -4.27 -22.49 -8.27
CA LYS A 11 -3.50 -23.74 -8.29
C LYS A 11 -2.83 -23.98 -9.65
N ARG A 12 -3.52 -23.70 -10.75
CA ARG A 12 -2.95 -23.78 -12.11
C ARG A 12 -1.74 -22.84 -12.23
N GLN A 13 -1.91 -21.57 -11.88
CA GLN A 13 -0.83 -20.57 -11.89
C GLN A 13 0.38 -21.04 -11.07
N LEU A 14 0.17 -21.60 -9.87
CA LEU A 14 1.27 -22.11 -9.05
C LEU A 14 2.05 -23.27 -9.70
N ILE A 15 1.36 -24.19 -10.39
CA ILE A 15 2.00 -25.30 -11.11
C ILE A 15 2.80 -24.79 -12.31
N GLU A 16 2.24 -23.83 -13.03
CA GLU A 16 2.90 -23.19 -14.18
C GLU A 16 4.15 -22.41 -13.74
N LEU A 17 4.06 -21.65 -12.64
CA LEU A 17 5.19 -20.94 -12.04
C LEU A 17 6.27 -21.89 -11.52
N GLU A 18 5.90 -22.98 -10.84
CA GLU A 18 6.85 -24.01 -10.38
C GLU A 18 7.65 -24.59 -11.56
N GLU A 19 6.97 -24.89 -12.67
CA GLU A 19 7.63 -25.39 -13.86
C GLU A 19 8.48 -24.32 -14.55
N GLY A 20 7.97 -23.08 -14.64
CA GLY A 20 8.70 -21.93 -15.18
C GLY A 20 10.01 -21.66 -14.45
N LEU A 21 10.01 -21.74 -13.12
CA LEU A 21 11.20 -21.53 -12.27
C LEU A 21 12.33 -22.52 -12.57
N LYS A 22 12.02 -23.75 -13.00
CA LYS A 22 13.05 -24.76 -13.36
C LYS A 22 13.80 -24.41 -14.64
N HIS A 23 13.21 -23.58 -15.49
CA HIS A 23 13.69 -23.29 -16.84
C HIS A 23 13.98 -21.80 -17.08
N SER A 24 14.04 -20.98 -16.03
CA SER A 24 14.34 -19.54 -16.13
C SER A 24 15.85 -19.27 -16.05
N PRO A 25 16.55 -19.04 -17.18
CA PRO A 25 17.98 -18.71 -17.16
C PRO A 25 18.26 -17.25 -16.79
N ASP A 26 17.26 -16.37 -16.95
CA ASP A 26 17.35 -14.97 -16.60
C ASP A 26 16.98 -14.77 -15.13
N LYS A 27 17.82 -14.01 -14.41
CA LYS A 27 17.68 -13.82 -12.96
C LYS A 27 16.46 -12.98 -12.60
N ASP A 28 16.15 -11.94 -13.39
CA ASP A 28 15.08 -11.01 -13.07
C ASP A 28 13.71 -11.64 -13.37
N ASP A 29 13.63 -12.42 -14.46
CA ASP A 29 12.51 -13.32 -14.76
C ASP A 29 12.30 -14.37 -13.66
N PHE A 30 13.37 -15.07 -13.24
CA PHE A 30 13.30 -16.05 -12.14
C PHE A 30 12.76 -15.41 -10.85
N TYR A 31 13.31 -14.24 -10.48
CA TYR A 31 12.91 -13.54 -9.26
C TYR A 31 11.43 -13.11 -9.31
N SER A 32 10.97 -12.56 -10.44
CA SER A 32 9.58 -12.16 -10.63
C SER A 32 8.61 -13.33 -10.42
N LYS A 33 8.90 -14.47 -11.05
CA LYS A 33 8.14 -15.72 -10.89
C LYS A 33 8.16 -16.22 -9.45
N TYR A 34 9.32 -16.18 -8.80
CA TYR A 34 9.49 -16.65 -7.43
C TYR A 34 8.65 -15.82 -6.45
N MET A 35 8.62 -14.49 -6.61
CA MET A 35 7.80 -13.61 -5.79
C MET A 35 6.30 -13.86 -5.99
N THR A 36 5.84 -13.98 -7.24
CA THR A 36 4.46 -14.36 -7.55
C THR A 36 4.11 -15.71 -6.93
N PHE A 37 4.99 -16.72 -7.09
CA PHE A 37 4.78 -18.06 -6.53
C PHE A 37 4.65 -18.01 -5.02
N GLY A 38 5.59 -17.36 -4.32
CA GLY A 38 5.59 -17.26 -2.85
C GLY A 38 4.30 -16.62 -2.33
N ALA A 39 3.89 -15.50 -2.94
CA ALA A 39 2.67 -14.79 -2.55
C ALA A 39 1.40 -15.63 -2.79
N LEU A 40 1.26 -16.22 -3.98
CA LEU A 40 0.11 -17.09 -4.31
C LEU A 40 0.08 -18.36 -3.45
N ASN A 41 1.24 -18.96 -3.17
CA ASN A 41 1.36 -20.19 -2.40
C ASN A 41 1.00 -19.95 -0.93
N TYR A 42 1.39 -18.80 -0.39
CA TYR A 42 0.98 -18.37 0.94
C TYR A 42 -0.56 -18.25 1.04
N VAL A 43 -1.18 -17.53 0.10
CA VAL A 43 -2.65 -17.34 0.08
C VAL A 43 -3.39 -18.66 -0.14
N TYR A 44 -2.89 -19.50 -1.03
CA TYR A 44 -3.45 -20.82 -1.31
C TYR A 44 -3.35 -21.75 -0.09
N GLY A 45 -2.21 -21.71 0.62
CA GLY A 45 -1.93 -22.44 1.85
C GLY A 45 -2.93 -22.13 2.97
N LEU A 46 -3.22 -20.85 3.18
CA LEU A 46 -4.20 -20.37 4.16
C LEU A 46 -5.62 -20.91 3.90
N ARG A 47 -5.94 -21.25 2.64
CA ARG A 47 -7.25 -21.81 2.24
C ARG A 47 -7.31 -23.34 2.30
N ARG A 48 -6.28 -24.05 1.82
CA ARG A 48 -6.37 -25.51 1.55
C ARG A 48 -5.39 -26.41 2.31
N ARG A 49 -4.60 -25.88 3.26
CA ARG A 49 -3.69 -26.63 4.16
C ARG A 49 -2.58 -27.46 3.48
N SER A 50 -2.38 -27.34 2.16
CA SER A 50 -1.23 -27.94 1.48
C SER A 50 -0.58 -26.91 0.58
N ASN A 51 0.59 -26.44 1.00
CA ASN A 51 1.47 -25.62 0.17
C ASN A 51 2.07 -26.49 -0.94
N ILE A 52 2.40 -25.86 -2.06
CA ILE A 52 3.31 -26.46 -3.04
C ILE A 52 4.73 -26.16 -2.57
N PHE A 53 5.58 -27.18 -2.55
CA PHE A 53 6.96 -27.05 -2.08
C PHE A 53 7.89 -27.06 -3.29
N LEU A 54 8.74 -26.04 -3.40
CA LEU A 54 9.83 -25.99 -4.36
C LEU A 54 10.96 -26.93 -3.92
N SER A 55 11.86 -27.27 -4.84
CA SER A 55 13.11 -27.93 -4.46
C SER A 55 13.97 -26.97 -3.63
N ASN A 56 14.80 -27.52 -2.72
CA ASN A 56 15.68 -26.71 -1.88
C ASN A 56 16.58 -25.78 -2.72
N GLU A 57 17.05 -26.25 -3.87
CA GLU A 57 17.91 -25.46 -4.78
C GLU A 57 17.20 -24.22 -5.32
N ILE A 58 15.93 -24.36 -5.73
CA ILE A 58 15.11 -23.24 -6.23
C ILE A 58 14.78 -22.29 -5.09
N GLU A 59 14.41 -22.81 -3.91
CA GLU A 59 14.10 -22.00 -2.73
C GLU A 59 15.31 -21.18 -2.27
N GLU A 60 16.49 -21.81 -2.15
CA GLU A 60 17.73 -21.12 -1.77
C GLU A 60 18.11 -20.03 -2.79
N PHE A 61 17.97 -20.30 -4.08
CA PHE A 61 18.24 -19.31 -5.12
C PHE A 61 17.22 -18.17 -5.13
N GLY A 62 15.94 -18.47 -4.87
CA GLY A 62 14.87 -17.48 -4.71
C GLY A 62 15.08 -16.54 -3.54
N ILE A 63 15.40 -17.09 -2.37
CA ILE A 63 15.75 -16.29 -1.18
C ILE A 63 16.95 -15.39 -1.47
N LYS A 64 17.99 -15.92 -2.12
CA LYS A 64 19.16 -15.12 -2.51
C LYS A 64 18.77 -13.97 -3.45
N CYS A 65 17.94 -14.23 -4.47
CA CYS A 65 17.49 -13.18 -5.38
C CYS A 65 16.64 -12.12 -4.67
N TYR A 66 15.79 -12.53 -3.73
CA TYR A 66 15.01 -11.63 -2.88
C TYR A 66 15.91 -10.73 -2.04
N ASP A 67 16.87 -11.32 -1.33
CA ASP A 67 17.80 -10.58 -0.49
C ASP A 67 18.59 -9.57 -1.33
N GLU A 68 19.14 -10.00 -2.47
CA GLU A 68 19.87 -9.13 -3.39
C GLU A 68 19.01 -7.98 -3.96
N SER A 69 17.73 -8.25 -4.27
CA SER A 69 16.83 -7.23 -4.80
C SER A 69 16.47 -6.20 -3.73
N CYS A 70 16.14 -6.65 -2.52
CA CYS A 70 15.78 -5.79 -1.39
C CYS A 70 16.98 -4.98 -0.83
N LEU A 71 18.22 -5.42 -1.07
CA LEU A 71 19.41 -4.66 -0.65
C LEU A 71 19.40 -3.23 -1.23
N LYS A 72 18.96 -3.05 -2.48
CA LYS A 72 18.92 -1.72 -3.11
C LYS A 72 17.98 -0.78 -2.38
N ALA A 73 16.76 -1.22 -2.04
CA ALA A 73 15.82 -0.44 -1.22
C ALA A 73 16.42 -0.05 0.15
N LYS A 74 17.07 -1.00 0.82
CA LYS A 74 17.71 -0.80 2.14
C LYS A 74 18.83 0.25 2.06
N GLU A 75 19.73 0.13 1.07
CA GLU A 75 20.82 1.10 0.88
C GLU A 75 20.31 2.48 0.48
N ASN A 76 19.25 2.54 -0.33
CA ASN A 76 18.64 3.80 -0.72
C ASN A 76 18.08 4.54 0.50
N PHE A 77 17.34 3.84 1.37
CA PHE A 77 16.84 4.42 2.63
C PHE A 77 17.96 4.92 3.53
N LEU A 78 19.01 4.10 3.73
CA LEU A 78 20.16 4.47 4.58
C LEU A 78 20.89 5.69 4.03
N SER A 79 21.13 5.73 2.72
CA SER A 79 21.82 6.84 2.05
C SER A 79 21.04 8.16 2.14
N ASN A 80 19.71 8.08 2.23
CA ASN A 80 18.82 9.24 2.28
C ASN A 80 18.14 9.45 3.65
N LYS A 81 18.63 8.77 4.69
CA LYS A 81 17.98 8.67 6.00
C LYS A 81 17.66 10.01 6.66
N LEU A 82 18.55 11.00 6.55
CA LEU A 82 18.33 12.33 7.11
C LEU A 82 17.21 13.08 6.36
N TYR A 83 17.13 12.91 5.05
CA TYR A 83 16.06 13.48 4.25
C TYR A 83 14.72 12.81 4.59
N HIS A 84 14.69 11.48 4.69
CA HIS A 84 13.50 10.78 5.15
C HIS A 84 13.06 11.24 6.55
N ARG A 85 14.01 11.42 7.49
CA ARG A 85 13.69 11.96 8.82
C ARG A 85 13.05 13.34 8.77
N GLU A 86 13.55 14.23 7.91
CA GLU A 86 12.96 15.56 7.73
C GLU A 86 11.53 15.47 7.18
N ILE A 87 11.32 14.73 6.09
CA ILE A 87 9.99 14.58 5.47
C ILE A 87 9.00 13.95 6.44
N LEU A 88 9.36 12.80 7.03
CA LEU A 88 8.48 12.00 7.89
C LEU A 88 8.24 12.72 9.22
N GLY A 89 9.28 13.27 9.85
CA GLY A 89 9.18 14.03 11.09
C GLY A 89 8.28 15.24 10.94
N LYS A 90 8.52 16.07 9.93
CA LYS A 90 7.68 17.26 9.71
C LYS A 90 6.24 16.92 9.35
N SER A 91 6.02 15.83 8.60
CA SER A 91 4.67 15.39 8.25
C SER A 91 3.94 14.76 9.43
N PHE A 92 4.66 14.15 10.36
CA PHE A 92 4.10 13.56 11.58
C PHE A 92 3.87 14.65 12.65
N ASP A 93 4.93 15.32 13.09
CA ASP A 93 4.91 16.24 14.23
C ASP A 93 3.89 17.37 14.03
N GLU A 94 3.99 18.11 12.92
CA GLU A 94 3.16 19.30 12.66
C GLU A 94 1.70 18.96 12.33
N ALA A 95 1.42 17.73 11.89
CA ALA A 95 0.06 17.31 11.55
C ALA A 95 -0.58 16.42 12.62
N SER A 96 0.19 15.93 13.60
CA SER A 96 -0.28 15.05 14.67
C SER A 96 -1.32 15.73 15.56
N GLU A 97 -1.19 17.03 15.82
CA GLU A 97 -2.16 17.81 16.62
C GLU A 97 -3.59 17.68 16.05
N ALA A 98 -3.73 17.82 14.73
CA ALA A 98 -5.00 17.66 14.04
C ALA A 98 -5.56 16.23 14.20
N MET A 99 -4.71 15.21 14.09
CA MET A 99 -5.15 13.83 14.29
C MET A 99 -5.48 13.48 15.74
N VAL A 100 -4.79 14.07 16.71
CA VAL A 100 -5.11 13.93 18.14
C VAL A 100 -6.48 14.54 18.42
N GLU A 101 -6.78 15.73 17.89
CA GLU A 101 -8.10 16.35 18.00
C GLU A 101 -9.20 15.44 17.42
N ILE A 102 -8.96 14.88 16.24
CA ILE A 102 -9.85 13.90 15.60
C ILE A 102 -10.04 12.65 16.46
N ALA A 103 -8.98 12.11 17.03
CA ALA A 103 -9.01 10.90 17.84
C ALA A 103 -9.76 11.10 19.17
N LEU A 104 -9.62 12.28 19.79
CA LEU A 104 -10.27 12.61 21.07
C LEU A 104 -11.72 13.05 20.92
N SER A 105 -12.14 13.42 19.71
CA SER A 105 -13.50 13.87 19.43
C SER A 105 -14.57 12.82 19.76
N ARG A 106 -15.69 13.30 20.30
CA ARG A 106 -16.88 12.45 20.51
C ARG A 106 -17.56 12.07 19.20
N TYR A 107 -17.36 12.85 18.14
CA TYR A 107 -17.97 12.64 16.82
C TYR A 107 -17.60 11.26 16.24
N PHE A 108 -16.35 10.84 16.40
CA PHE A 108 -15.82 9.59 15.86
C PHE A 108 -16.03 8.37 16.77
N ARG A 109 -16.83 8.50 17.85
CA ARG A 109 -17.16 7.36 18.70
C ARG A 109 -18.15 6.44 17.98
N ARG A 110 -17.83 5.13 18.01
CA ARG A 110 -18.60 3.98 17.49
C ARG A 110 -19.94 4.35 16.83
N LYS A 111 -19.91 4.49 15.50
CA LYS A 111 -21.08 4.69 14.65
C LYS A 111 -21.29 3.45 13.78
N HIS A 112 -22.53 2.96 13.72
CA HIS A 112 -22.88 1.84 12.85
C HIS A 112 -23.53 2.38 11.59
N PHE A 113 -22.93 2.12 10.43
CA PHE A 113 -23.48 2.48 9.14
C PHE A 113 -24.27 1.32 8.52
N PRO A 114 -25.43 1.57 7.89
CA PRO A 114 -26.15 0.53 7.14
C PRO A 114 -25.27 -0.05 6.03
N ARG A 115 -25.33 -1.37 5.81
CA ARG A 115 -24.58 -2.02 4.72
C ARG A 115 -25.01 -1.48 3.36
N ILE A 116 -24.04 -1.26 2.47
CA ILE A 116 -24.26 -0.93 1.06
C ILE A 116 -24.95 -2.10 0.37
N ARG A 117 -26.07 -1.81 -0.31
CA ARG A 117 -26.82 -2.80 -1.09
C ARG A 117 -26.17 -3.03 -2.45
N ASP A 118 -26.54 -4.13 -3.11
CA ASP A 118 -25.89 -4.49 -4.38
C ASP A 118 -26.13 -3.49 -5.50
N GLY A 119 -27.35 -2.96 -5.65
CA GLY A 119 -27.66 -1.92 -6.64
C GLY A 119 -26.93 -0.60 -6.33
N GLU A 120 -26.99 -0.15 -5.08
CA GLU A 120 -26.27 1.04 -4.61
C GLU A 120 -24.76 0.94 -4.84
N ARG A 121 -24.15 -0.22 -4.59
CA ARG A 121 -22.71 -0.42 -4.89
C ARG A 121 -22.42 -0.24 -6.37
N SER A 122 -23.23 -0.84 -7.25
CA SER A 122 -23.06 -0.71 -8.70
C SER A 122 -23.20 0.75 -9.13
N GLU A 123 -24.22 1.45 -8.66
CA GLU A 123 -24.43 2.88 -8.95
C GLU A 123 -23.24 3.75 -8.51
N ILE A 124 -22.72 3.51 -7.29
CA ILE A 124 -21.56 4.24 -6.77
C ILE A 124 -20.33 4.03 -7.64
N LEU A 125 -20.00 2.77 -7.95
CA LEU A 125 -18.80 2.41 -8.72
C LEU A 125 -18.91 2.91 -10.17
N GLU A 126 -20.04 2.66 -10.84
CA GLU A 126 -20.27 3.11 -12.22
C GLU A 126 -20.19 4.63 -12.34
N ALA A 127 -20.77 5.37 -11.39
CA ALA A 127 -20.72 6.82 -11.38
C ALA A 127 -19.30 7.34 -11.13
N PHE A 128 -18.58 6.74 -10.18
CA PHE A 128 -17.18 7.10 -9.92
C PHE A 128 -16.27 6.82 -11.12
N PHE A 129 -16.37 5.64 -11.74
CA PHE A 129 -15.54 5.32 -12.90
C PHE A 129 -15.80 6.29 -14.04
N LYS A 130 -17.07 6.58 -14.34
CA LYS A 130 -17.42 7.53 -15.40
C LYS A 130 -16.84 8.93 -15.18
N ASP A 131 -16.80 9.41 -13.94
CA ASP A 131 -16.42 10.80 -13.64
C ASP A 131 -14.92 10.97 -13.37
N SER A 132 -14.32 10.04 -12.62
CA SER A 132 -13.02 10.24 -11.96
C SER A 132 -11.99 9.12 -12.22
N PHE A 133 -12.41 7.92 -12.63
CA PHE A 133 -11.49 6.82 -12.95
C PHE A 133 -12.03 5.93 -14.10
N PRO A 134 -12.04 6.44 -15.35
CA PRO A 134 -12.66 5.75 -16.49
C PRO A 134 -12.15 4.33 -16.72
N GLU A 135 -10.84 4.13 -16.62
CA GLU A 135 -10.14 2.86 -16.81
C GLU A 135 -10.52 1.84 -15.74
N GLY A 136 -10.96 2.30 -14.56
CA GLY A 136 -11.40 1.44 -13.47
C GLY A 136 -12.58 0.55 -13.86
N ARG A 137 -13.43 1.00 -14.79
CA ARG A 137 -14.52 0.17 -15.29
C ARG A 137 -13.98 -1.08 -16.00
N ASP A 138 -13.09 -0.88 -16.96
CA ASP A 138 -12.55 -1.94 -17.80
C ASP A 138 -11.75 -2.93 -16.92
N ILE A 139 -10.92 -2.41 -15.99
CA ILE A 139 -10.20 -3.22 -15.00
C ILE A 139 -11.16 -4.08 -14.17
N LEU A 140 -12.26 -3.51 -13.67
CA LEU A 140 -13.20 -4.27 -12.86
C LEU A 140 -13.96 -5.32 -13.67
N GLU A 141 -14.30 -5.02 -14.92
CA GLU A 141 -14.96 -5.95 -15.84
C GLU A 141 -14.03 -7.13 -16.15
N GLU A 142 -12.77 -6.89 -16.52
CA GLU A 142 -11.76 -7.94 -16.77
C GLU A 142 -11.54 -8.84 -15.55
N LEU A 143 -11.31 -8.26 -14.37
CA LEU A 143 -11.13 -9.01 -13.12
C LEU A 143 -12.34 -9.90 -12.78
N LEU A 144 -13.55 -9.51 -13.19
CA LEU A 144 -14.78 -10.27 -12.97
C LEU A 144 -14.99 -11.37 -14.01
N GLU A 145 -14.71 -11.08 -15.28
CA GLU A 145 -14.88 -12.01 -16.41
C GLU A 145 -13.85 -13.13 -16.36
N ASP A 146 -12.59 -12.79 -16.09
CA ASP A 146 -11.47 -13.74 -15.99
C ASP A 146 -11.44 -14.44 -14.61
N GLY A 147 -12.24 -13.95 -13.66
CA GLY A 147 -12.36 -14.55 -12.34
C GLY A 147 -11.18 -14.26 -11.40
N HIS A 148 -10.42 -13.19 -11.66
CA HIS A 148 -9.29 -12.76 -10.83
C HIS A 148 -9.66 -11.87 -9.63
N LEU A 149 -10.96 -11.62 -9.40
CA LEU A 149 -11.46 -10.97 -8.19
C LEU A 149 -11.93 -12.00 -7.13
N TYR A 150 -11.07 -12.35 -6.19
CA TYR A 150 -11.27 -13.43 -5.22
C TYR A 150 -11.88 -12.99 -3.88
N ARG A 151 -12.61 -13.93 -3.27
CA ARG A 151 -13.04 -13.84 -1.87
C ARG A 151 -12.03 -14.53 -0.96
N PHE A 152 -11.43 -13.76 -0.06
CA PHE A 152 -10.58 -14.24 1.00
C PHE A 152 -11.30 -14.19 2.36
N ASP A 153 -11.38 -15.31 3.08
CA ASP A 153 -12.19 -15.41 4.31
C ASP A 153 -11.39 -15.19 5.61
N SER A 154 -10.07 -14.99 5.53
CA SER A 154 -9.20 -14.90 6.71
C SER A 154 -8.52 -13.53 6.81
N ILE A 155 -9.21 -12.52 7.38
CA ILE A 155 -8.55 -11.27 7.82
C ILE A 155 -7.47 -11.57 8.85
N ALA A 156 -7.69 -12.57 9.70
CA ALA A 156 -6.80 -12.89 10.82
C ALA A 156 -5.38 -13.28 10.40
N ALA A 157 -5.16 -13.62 9.12
CA ALA A 157 -3.84 -13.98 8.61
C ALA A 157 -3.09 -12.79 7.96
N MET A 158 -3.80 -11.82 7.37
CA MET A 158 -3.19 -10.75 6.56
C MET A 158 -3.31 -9.35 7.18
N GLY A 159 -4.22 -9.14 8.14
CA GLY A 159 -4.40 -7.82 8.79
C GLY A 159 -4.99 -6.72 7.90
N VAL A 160 -5.17 -6.96 6.59
CA VAL A 160 -5.68 -6.00 5.60
C VAL A 160 -7.03 -6.44 5.00
N PRO A 161 -7.91 -5.49 4.61
CA PRO A 161 -9.23 -5.78 4.05
C PRO A 161 -9.18 -6.23 2.58
N ALA A 162 -8.09 -5.93 1.88
CA ALA A 162 -7.84 -6.28 0.49
C ALA A 162 -6.33 -6.34 0.23
N PHE A 163 -5.92 -7.03 -0.84
CA PHE A 163 -4.56 -7.00 -1.37
C PHE A 163 -4.54 -7.54 -2.81
N THR A 164 -3.48 -7.23 -3.55
CA THR A 164 -3.27 -7.66 -4.93
C THR A 164 -1.99 -8.49 -5.06
N ILE A 165 -2.03 -9.56 -5.86
CA ILE A 165 -0.85 -10.34 -6.24
C ILE A 165 -0.76 -10.38 -7.76
N PHE A 166 0.34 -9.89 -8.31
CA PHE A 166 0.56 -9.86 -9.75
C PHE A 166 1.13 -11.18 -10.26
N ASN A 167 0.52 -11.71 -11.31
CA ASN A 167 1.13 -12.73 -12.14
C ASN A 167 2.00 -12.02 -13.18
N THR A 168 3.31 -12.07 -12.98
CA THR A 168 4.27 -11.31 -13.78
C THR A 168 4.48 -11.87 -15.19
N ASP A 169 4.24 -13.17 -15.38
CA ASP A 169 4.35 -13.84 -16.68
C ASP A 169 3.14 -13.58 -17.57
N GLU A 170 1.95 -13.76 -17.00
CA GLU A 170 0.68 -13.59 -17.71
C GLU A 170 0.21 -12.11 -17.70
N LYS A 171 0.92 -11.23 -16.98
CA LYS A 171 0.71 -9.77 -16.91
C LYS A 171 -0.69 -9.34 -16.46
N PHE A 172 -1.18 -9.91 -15.35
CA PHE A 172 -2.43 -9.48 -14.71
C PHE A 172 -2.34 -9.46 -13.18
N GLY A 173 -3.33 -8.85 -12.54
CA GLY A 173 -3.47 -8.83 -11.09
C GLY A 173 -4.54 -9.80 -10.58
N ASN A 174 -4.22 -10.55 -9.54
CA ASN A 174 -5.18 -11.28 -8.71
C ASN A 174 -5.57 -10.40 -7.51
N VAL A 175 -6.81 -9.93 -7.46
CA VAL A 175 -7.30 -9.07 -6.37
C VAL A 175 -8.06 -9.90 -5.35
N PHE A 176 -7.67 -9.82 -4.09
CA PHE A 176 -8.27 -10.55 -2.99
C PHE A 176 -9.01 -9.61 -2.05
N LEU A 177 -10.30 -9.85 -1.82
CA LEU A 177 -11.12 -9.05 -0.92
C LEU A 177 -11.58 -9.85 0.29
N TYR A 178 -11.50 -9.25 1.47
CA TYR A 178 -12.17 -9.78 2.64
C TYR A 178 -13.68 -9.59 2.54
N LYS A 179 -14.35 -10.62 2.03
CA LYS A 179 -15.79 -10.63 1.72
C LYS A 179 -16.17 -9.58 0.69
N LYS A 180 -17.46 -9.57 0.35
CA LYS A 180 -18.06 -8.61 -0.57
C LYS A 180 -18.01 -7.20 0.04
N PRO A 181 -17.51 -6.19 -0.69
CA PRO A 181 -17.58 -4.79 -0.29
C PRO A 181 -19.02 -4.35 -0.01
N ARG A 182 -19.23 -3.87 1.22
CA ARG A 182 -20.54 -3.52 1.81
C ARG A 182 -20.48 -2.29 2.72
N SER A 183 -19.36 -1.59 2.74
CA SER A 183 -19.15 -0.29 3.38
C SER A 183 -18.28 0.59 2.49
N VAL A 184 -18.28 1.90 2.72
CA VAL A 184 -17.42 2.85 1.98
C VAL A 184 -15.95 2.45 2.10
N VAL A 185 -15.49 2.10 3.31
CA VAL A 185 -14.12 1.60 3.54
C VAL A 185 -13.78 0.41 2.64
N THR A 186 -14.63 -0.62 2.59
CA THR A 186 -14.35 -1.80 1.76
C THR A 186 -14.43 -1.52 0.25
N LEU A 187 -15.17 -0.49 -0.17
CA LEU A 187 -15.15 -0.04 -1.56
C LEU A 187 -13.87 0.75 -1.84
N ALA A 188 -13.45 1.63 -0.94
CA ALA A 188 -12.19 2.35 -1.04
C ALA A 188 -10.99 1.38 -1.09
N SER A 189 -11.02 0.28 -0.33
CA SER A 189 -10.03 -0.79 -0.43
C SER A 189 -10.05 -1.48 -1.80
N LEU A 190 -11.21 -1.78 -2.38
CA LEU A 190 -11.29 -2.29 -3.75
C LEU A 190 -10.67 -1.29 -4.75
N ILE A 191 -11.01 0.00 -4.64
CA ILE A 191 -10.45 1.03 -5.52
C ILE A 191 -8.92 1.17 -5.34
N HIS A 192 -8.42 1.02 -4.11
CA HIS A 192 -6.98 0.99 -3.83
C HIS A 192 -6.29 -0.15 -4.59
N GLU A 193 -6.82 -1.37 -4.50
CA GLU A 193 -6.29 -2.52 -5.25
C GLU A 193 -6.39 -2.34 -6.77
N MET A 194 -7.48 -1.74 -7.25
CA MET A 194 -7.60 -1.42 -8.67
C MET A 194 -6.58 -0.35 -9.10
N GLY A 195 -6.20 0.56 -8.22
CA GLY A 195 -5.11 1.50 -8.45
C GLY A 195 -3.76 0.79 -8.60
N HIS A 196 -3.51 -0.27 -7.84
CA HIS A 196 -2.35 -1.14 -8.05
C HIS A 196 -2.40 -1.86 -9.41
N VAL A 197 -3.56 -2.40 -9.80
CA VAL A 197 -3.72 -3.05 -11.12
C VAL A 197 -3.47 -2.06 -12.26
N HIS A 198 -4.05 -0.86 -12.18
CA HIS A 198 -3.83 0.20 -13.15
C HIS A 198 -2.35 0.58 -13.27
N ASP A 199 -1.68 0.80 -12.14
CA ASP A 199 -0.25 1.13 -12.10
C ASP A 199 0.60 0.01 -12.74
N TYR A 200 0.32 -1.23 -12.38
CA TYR A 200 1.02 -2.40 -12.91
C TYR A 200 0.82 -2.58 -14.42
N LEU A 201 -0.40 -2.43 -14.93
CA LEU A 201 -0.67 -2.52 -16.37
C LEU A 201 0.06 -1.43 -17.16
N ASP A 202 0.11 -0.21 -16.64
CA ASP A 202 0.91 0.85 -17.27
C ASP A 202 2.41 0.49 -17.25
N VAL A 203 2.95 0.15 -16.08
CA VAL A 203 4.37 -0.17 -15.89
C VAL A 203 4.81 -1.33 -16.78
N THR A 204 4.00 -2.37 -16.92
CA THR A 204 4.30 -3.51 -17.81
C THR A 204 4.27 -3.16 -19.30
N SER A 205 3.62 -2.04 -19.66
CA SER A 205 3.57 -1.52 -21.02
C SER A 205 4.68 -0.49 -21.31
N THR A 206 5.21 0.18 -20.28
CA THR A 206 6.13 1.31 -20.43
C THR A 206 7.57 1.01 -20.00
N PHE A 207 7.80 0.12 -19.03
CA PHE A 207 9.12 -0.15 -18.46
C PHE A 207 9.75 -1.41 -19.07
N SER A 208 11.08 -1.53 -18.98
CA SER A 208 11.77 -2.79 -19.26
C SER A 208 11.48 -3.81 -18.15
N ASN A 209 11.67 -5.11 -18.41
CA ASN A 209 11.48 -6.16 -17.39
C ASN A 209 12.24 -5.85 -16.09
N ASN A 210 13.51 -5.44 -16.19
CA ASN A 210 14.30 -5.02 -15.03
C ASN A 210 13.71 -3.80 -14.34
N GLY A 211 13.19 -2.83 -15.10
CA GLY A 211 12.52 -1.65 -14.56
C GLY A 211 11.21 -1.97 -13.84
N ILE A 212 10.46 -2.98 -14.30
CA ILE A 212 9.24 -3.45 -13.63
C ILE A 212 9.61 -4.01 -12.25
N VAL A 213 10.59 -4.93 -12.20
CA VAL A 213 11.08 -5.52 -10.94
C VAL A 213 11.57 -4.43 -9.99
N ASP A 214 12.42 -3.53 -10.48
CA ASP A 214 13.00 -2.47 -9.68
C ASP A 214 11.94 -1.51 -9.15
N TYR A 215 10.94 -1.16 -9.96
CA TYR A 215 9.82 -0.35 -9.51
C TYR A 215 9.00 -1.05 -8.43
N SER A 216 8.57 -2.30 -8.66
CA SER A 216 7.73 -3.05 -7.72
C SER A 216 8.42 -3.38 -6.40
N VAL A 217 9.75 -3.53 -6.40
CA VAL A 217 10.51 -3.98 -5.21
C VAL A 217 11.30 -2.85 -4.53
N ASN A 218 11.84 -1.91 -5.29
CA ASN A 218 12.73 -0.89 -4.72
C ASN A 218 12.12 0.50 -4.66
N SER A 219 11.06 0.77 -5.43
CA SER A 219 10.49 2.12 -5.45
C SER A 219 9.71 2.42 -4.18
N ILE A 220 9.94 3.62 -3.65
CA ILE A 220 9.12 4.21 -2.59
C ILE A 220 7.78 4.75 -3.13
N PHE A 221 7.59 4.76 -4.46
CA PHE A 221 6.43 5.33 -5.14
C PHE A 221 5.36 4.31 -5.51
N VAL A 222 5.57 3.02 -5.23
CA VAL A 222 4.66 1.92 -5.63
C VAL A 222 3.27 2.01 -5.00
N GLU A 223 3.13 2.71 -3.87
CA GLU A 223 1.85 2.93 -3.17
C GLU A 223 1.16 4.25 -3.57
N THR A 224 1.78 5.08 -4.42
CA THR A 224 1.23 6.41 -4.69
C THR A 224 -0.07 6.35 -5.49
N LEU A 225 -0.14 5.54 -6.56
CA LEU A 225 -1.35 5.47 -7.38
C LEU A 225 -2.52 4.78 -6.65
N SER A 226 -2.25 3.70 -5.92
CA SER A 226 -3.28 3.03 -5.10
C SER A 226 -3.84 3.97 -4.03
N CYS A 227 -2.99 4.77 -3.37
CA CYS A 227 -3.42 5.79 -2.41
C CYS A 227 -4.16 6.95 -3.09
N TYR A 228 -3.72 7.38 -4.29
CA TYR A 228 -4.38 8.41 -5.07
C TYR A 228 -5.81 8.02 -5.44
N TYR A 229 -6.03 6.86 -6.03
CA TYR A 229 -7.38 6.44 -6.41
C TYR A 229 -8.28 6.18 -5.20
N ASN A 230 -7.73 5.65 -4.10
CA ASN A 230 -8.46 5.51 -2.83
C ASN A 230 -8.96 6.89 -2.33
N GLN A 231 -8.05 7.87 -2.23
CA GLN A 231 -8.40 9.20 -1.78
C GLN A 231 -9.33 9.93 -2.76
N LEU A 232 -9.10 9.80 -4.07
CA LEU A 232 -9.95 10.35 -5.12
C LEU A 232 -11.38 9.83 -5.02
N PHE A 233 -11.55 8.53 -4.74
CA PHE A 233 -12.85 7.93 -4.50
C PHE A 233 -13.56 8.53 -3.29
N LEU A 234 -12.86 8.69 -2.16
CA LEU A 234 -13.45 9.31 -0.96
C LEU A 234 -13.83 10.78 -1.20
N GLU A 235 -12.98 11.55 -1.89
CA GLU A 235 -13.28 12.93 -2.29
C GLU A 235 -14.49 13.01 -3.23
N TYR A 236 -14.58 12.10 -4.20
CA TYR A 236 -15.72 12.00 -5.12
C TYR A 236 -17.03 11.75 -4.35
N LEU A 237 -17.05 10.78 -3.43
CA LEU A 237 -18.24 10.49 -2.64
C LEU A 237 -18.66 11.69 -1.79
N LEU A 238 -17.71 12.35 -1.15
CA LEU A 238 -17.96 13.52 -0.32
C LEU A 238 -18.51 14.70 -1.15
N LYS A 239 -17.89 14.99 -2.30
CA LYS A 239 -18.32 16.07 -3.22
C LYS A 239 -19.74 15.87 -3.74
N ASN A 240 -20.17 14.62 -3.90
CA ASN A 240 -21.49 14.26 -4.43
C ASN A 240 -22.53 13.95 -3.35
N GLY A 241 -22.21 14.17 -2.06
CA GLY A 241 -23.15 13.91 -0.97
C GLY A 241 -23.50 12.43 -0.77
N ILE A 242 -22.65 11.52 -1.23
CA ILE A 242 -22.89 10.07 -1.16
C ILE A 242 -22.34 9.54 0.16
N ARG A 243 -23.24 9.12 1.06
CA ARG A 243 -22.88 8.51 2.37
C ARG A 243 -21.88 9.37 3.18
N GLU A 244 -22.04 10.69 3.17
CA GLU A 244 -21.08 11.66 3.71
C GLU A 244 -20.52 11.27 5.08
N GLU A 245 -21.38 10.88 6.02
CA GLU A 245 -20.96 10.48 7.36
C GLU A 245 -20.04 9.26 7.37
N GLU A 246 -20.32 8.26 6.55
CA GLU A 246 -19.49 7.06 6.42
C GLU A 246 -18.16 7.37 5.70
N VAL A 247 -18.20 8.29 4.73
CA VAL A 247 -17.00 8.79 4.03
C VAL A 247 -16.07 9.54 4.98
N ILE A 248 -16.61 10.39 5.87
CA ILE A 248 -15.81 11.11 6.88
C ILE A 248 -15.12 10.13 7.84
N PHE A 249 -15.81 9.05 8.25
CA PHE A 249 -15.19 7.98 9.03
C PHE A 249 -14.12 7.22 8.24
N SER A 250 -14.34 7.00 6.94
CA SER A 250 -13.36 6.37 6.05
C SER A 250 -12.10 7.22 5.87
N PHE A 251 -12.24 8.55 5.77
CA PHE A 251 -11.10 9.47 5.80
C PHE A 251 -10.31 9.37 7.10
N LYS A 252 -11.00 9.26 8.26
CA LYS A 252 -10.31 9.05 9.53
C LYS A 252 -9.48 7.77 9.52
N GLU A 253 -10.01 6.67 9.00
CA GLU A 253 -9.27 5.41 8.90
C GLU A 253 -8.07 5.54 7.95
N PHE A 254 -8.24 6.18 6.79
CA PHE A 254 -7.17 6.47 5.84
C PHE A 254 -6.02 7.26 6.48
N PHE A 255 -6.32 8.38 7.15
CA PHE A 255 -5.30 9.17 7.83
C PHE A 255 -4.73 8.49 9.07
N THR A 256 -5.51 7.69 9.81
CA THR A 256 -4.97 6.89 10.92
C THR A 256 -3.91 5.91 10.40
N SER A 257 -4.13 5.31 9.23
CA SER A 257 -3.14 4.45 8.58
C SER A 257 -1.90 5.23 8.17
N LEU A 258 -2.05 6.42 7.57
CA LEU A 258 -0.90 7.28 7.24
C LEU A 258 -0.04 7.54 8.48
N PHE A 259 -0.65 8.02 9.58
CA PHE A 259 0.11 8.36 10.78
C PHE A 259 0.79 7.14 11.40
N SER A 260 0.17 5.96 11.26
CA SER A 260 0.80 4.70 11.65
C SER A 260 2.08 4.42 10.85
N TYR A 261 2.07 4.67 9.54
CA TYR A 261 3.25 4.50 8.69
C TYR A 261 4.30 5.60 8.87
N LEU A 262 3.88 6.87 9.02
CA LEU A 262 4.78 7.99 9.31
C LEU A 262 5.55 7.74 10.61
N GLU A 263 4.84 7.32 11.66
CA GLU A 263 5.42 6.99 12.96
C GLU A 263 6.45 5.84 12.83
N SER A 264 6.04 4.73 12.23
CA SER A 264 6.93 3.58 12.04
C SER A 264 8.15 3.94 11.17
N GLY A 265 7.95 4.69 10.09
CA GLY A 265 9.02 5.19 9.21
C GLY A 265 9.98 6.11 9.96
N LEU A 266 9.46 7.05 10.76
CA LEU A 266 10.27 7.96 11.57
C LEU A 266 11.12 7.18 12.59
N LEU A 267 10.55 6.21 13.31
CA LEU A 267 11.29 5.34 14.24
C LEU A 267 12.46 4.63 13.54
N LEU A 268 12.28 4.15 12.31
CA LEU A 268 13.36 3.53 11.53
C LEU A 268 14.49 4.52 11.23
N THR A 269 14.19 5.79 10.98
CA THR A 269 15.22 6.83 10.78
C THR A 269 16.01 7.16 12.06
N LEU A 270 15.54 6.74 13.24
CA LEU A 270 16.22 6.98 14.53
C LEU A 270 17.20 5.86 14.91
N LEU A 271 17.07 4.68 14.31
CA LEU A 271 17.95 3.53 14.56
C LEU A 271 19.36 3.77 14.04
N SER A 272 20.39 3.12 14.59
CA SER A 272 21.69 3.04 13.90
C SER A 272 21.57 2.20 12.61
N GLU A 273 22.53 2.32 11.68
CA GLU A 273 22.50 1.55 10.43
C GLU A 273 22.43 0.03 10.68
N ASN A 274 23.22 -0.47 11.63
CA ASN A 274 23.22 -1.89 12.01
C ASN A 274 21.88 -2.35 12.60
N GLU A 275 21.17 -1.45 13.29
CA GLU A 275 19.86 -1.78 13.87
C GLU A 275 18.76 -1.75 12.82
N TYR A 276 18.79 -0.77 11.91
CA TYR A 276 17.88 -0.74 10.77
C TYR A 276 18.00 -2.02 9.94
N ARG A 277 19.23 -2.47 9.63
CA ARG A 277 19.46 -3.73 8.90
C ARG A 277 18.84 -4.93 9.62
N LYS A 278 19.03 -5.04 10.94
CA LYS A 278 18.41 -6.10 11.75
C LYS A 278 16.88 -6.06 11.72
N VAL A 279 16.27 -4.88 11.67
CA VAL A 279 14.81 -4.75 11.55
C VAL A 279 14.35 -5.25 10.19
N CYS A 280 14.98 -4.79 9.11
CA CYS A 280 14.62 -5.16 7.74
C CYS A 280 14.81 -6.65 7.45
N ASP A 281 15.83 -7.28 8.05
CA ASP A 281 16.15 -8.69 7.82
C ASP A 281 15.41 -9.63 8.78
N GLY A 282 14.94 -9.10 9.92
CA GLY A 282 14.64 -9.90 11.11
C GLY A 282 13.17 -10.06 11.46
N ASN A 283 12.23 -9.50 10.70
CA ASN A 283 10.81 -9.48 11.05
C ASN A 283 10.63 -8.99 12.51
N VAL A 284 11.09 -7.77 12.78
CA VAL A 284 11.14 -7.24 14.14
C VAL A 284 9.83 -6.54 14.50
N MET A 285 9.25 -6.88 15.65
CA MET A 285 8.07 -6.17 16.17
C MET A 285 8.43 -4.73 16.54
N LYS A 286 7.51 -3.80 16.28
CA LYS A 286 7.67 -2.38 16.62
C LYS A 286 7.96 -2.16 18.11
N GLU A 287 7.35 -2.94 19.01
CA GLU A 287 7.63 -2.88 20.45
C GLU A 287 9.13 -2.98 20.77
N VAL A 288 9.86 -3.83 20.06
CA VAL A 288 11.31 -4.03 20.26
C VAL A 288 12.09 -2.78 19.86
N VAL A 289 11.71 -2.16 18.75
CA VAL A 289 12.32 -0.91 18.25
C VAL A 289 12.07 0.23 19.23
N VAL A 290 10.82 0.43 19.64
CA VAL A 290 10.41 1.47 20.59
C VAL A 290 11.16 1.31 21.92
N LYS A 291 11.20 0.09 22.47
CA LYS A 291 11.93 -0.21 23.71
C LYS A 291 13.41 0.12 23.59
N SER A 292 14.06 -0.26 22.49
CA SER A 292 15.48 0.04 22.26
C SER A 292 15.75 1.55 22.22
N LEU A 293 14.90 2.32 21.53
CA LEU A 293 15.04 3.77 21.43
C LEU A 293 14.79 4.49 22.77
N LEU A 294 13.84 4.00 23.58
CA LEU A 294 13.58 4.48 24.94
C LEU A 294 14.76 4.23 25.87
N GLU A 295 15.33 3.01 25.87
CA GLU A 295 16.50 2.65 26.67
C GLU A 295 17.72 3.53 26.34
N LYS A 296 17.83 3.96 25.08
CA LYS A 296 18.85 4.89 24.59
C LYS A 296 18.53 6.36 24.82
N LYS A 297 17.34 6.69 25.31
CA LYS A 297 16.85 8.07 25.48
C LYS A 297 16.84 8.87 24.17
N ILE A 298 16.54 8.20 23.06
CA ILE A 298 16.38 8.85 21.74
C ILE A 298 14.94 9.37 21.57
N ILE A 299 13.98 8.71 22.22
CA ILE A 299 12.56 9.07 22.23
C ILE A 299 12.05 9.10 23.69
N GLU A 300 10.90 9.72 23.91
CA GLU A 300 10.21 9.77 25.21
C GLU A 300 9.00 8.82 25.27
N GLU A 301 8.58 8.45 26.48
CA GLU A 301 7.42 7.59 26.69
C GLU A 301 6.13 8.30 26.22
N GLY A 302 5.34 7.63 25.39
CA GLY A 302 4.10 8.17 24.85
C GLY A 302 4.24 9.05 23.61
N GLU A 303 5.47 9.34 23.15
CA GLU A 303 5.73 10.16 21.95
C GLU A 303 5.18 9.50 20.67
N TYR A 304 5.28 8.17 20.57
CA TYR A 304 4.87 7.40 19.38
C TYR A 304 3.85 6.30 19.75
N SER A 305 2.58 6.55 19.45
CA SER A 305 1.45 5.70 19.86
C SER A 305 0.35 5.51 18.80
N PHE A 306 0.54 5.97 17.56
CA PHE A 306 -0.44 5.81 16.50
C PHE A 306 -0.51 4.39 15.93
N SER A 307 0.62 3.71 15.76
CA SER A 307 0.62 2.31 15.28
C SER A 307 0.69 1.30 16.42
N SER A 308 0.03 0.15 16.24
CA SER A 308 0.04 -0.94 17.22
C SER A 308 1.46 -1.39 17.51
N LEU A 309 1.84 -1.53 18.79
CA LEU A 309 3.15 -2.06 19.18
C LEU A 309 3.38 -3.51 18.69
N SER A 310 2.29 -4.24 18.42
CA SER A 310 2.33 -5.59 17.88
C SER A 310 2.50 -5.66 16.36
N SER A 311 2.68 -4.53 15.66
CA SER A 311 2.92 -4.55 14.22
C SER A 311 4.37 -4.98 13.92
N MET A 312 4.53 -5.78 12.87
CA MET A 312 5.85 -6.13 12.32
C MET A 312 6.38 -4.95 11.52
N MET A 313 7.66 -4.64 11.68
CA MET A 313 8.33 -3.60 10.90
C MET A 313 9.14 -4.22 9.76
N SER A 314 8.89 -3.76 8.53
CA SER A 314 9.55 -4.29 7.33
C SER A 314 10.79 -3.48 6.92
N GLY A 315 10.80 -2.18 7.24
CA GLY A 315 11.84 -1.25 6.80
C GLY A 315 11.62 -0.65 5.41
N ILE A 316 10.66 -1.18 4.64
CA ILE A 316 10.38 -0.82 3.24
C ILE A 316 8.96 -0.27 3.10
N ASP A 317 7.96 -1.01 3.56
CA ASP A 317 6.54 -0.65 3.40
C ASP A 317 6.18 0.63 4.16
N GLU A 318 6.80 0.87 5.31
CA GLU A 318 6.64 2.12 6.06
C GLU A 318 6.97 3.35 5.21
N ASN A 319 8.02 3.27 4.40
CA ASN A 319 8.39 4.36 3.50
C ASN A 319 7.42 4.44 2.33
N ARG A 320 7.11 3.31 1.69
CA ARG A 320 6.21 3.27 0.54
C ARG A 320 4.85 3.87 0.84
N TYR A 321 4.19 3.44 1.92
CA TYR A 321 2.88 3.98 2.30
C TYR A 321 2.97 5.43 2.79
N SER A 322 4.04 5.81 3.51
CA SER A 322 4.23 7.21 3.92
C SER A 322 4.32 8.14 2.72
N TYR A 323 5.22 7.86 1.77
CA TYR A 323 5.35 8.67 0.56
C TYR A 323 4.14 8.54 -0.36
N GLY A 324 3.59 7.34 -0.47
CA GLY A 324 2.38 7.04 -1.25
C GLY A 324 1.23 7.96 -0.90
N ILE A 325 0.88 8.03 0.38
CA ILE A 325 -0.22 8.87 0.87
C ILE A 325 0.14 10.36 0.88
N LEU A 326 1.39 10.75 1.21
CA LEU A 326 1.78 12.16 1.18
C LEU A 326 1.70 12.73 -0.24
N ILE A 327 2.26 12.02 -1.22
CA ILE A 327 2.25 12.44 -2.63
C ILE A 327 0.82 12.41 -3.17
N SER A 328 0.05 11.35 -2.87
CA SER A 328 -1.35 11.28 -3.32
C SER A 328 -2.18 12.46 -2.82
N ASN A 329 -2.01 12.84 -1.56
CA ASN A 329 -2.72 13.98 -0.97
C ASN A 329 -2.31 15.31 -1.62
N MET A 330 -1.03 15.48 -1.96
CA MET A 330 -0.55 16.65 -2.70
C MET A 330 -1.13 16.71 -4.12
N ILE A 331 -1.25 15.57 -4.81
CA ILE A 331 -1.90 15.49 -6.12
C ILE A 331 -3.37 15.89 -6.02
N ILE A 332 -4.12 15.32 -5.05
CA ILE A 332 -5.53 15.63 -4.81
C ILE A 332 -5.76 17.12 -4.51
N ASN A 333 -4.82 17.77 -3.83
CA ASN A 333 -4.90 19.19 -3.52
C ASN A 333 -4.39 20.13 -4.62
N GLY A 334 -3.89 19.57 -5.74
CA GLY A 334 -3.37 20.31 -6.89
C GLY A 334 -2.00 20.94 -6.66
N GLU A 335 -1.21 20.42 -5.71
CA GLU A 335 0.14 20.92 -5.42
C GLU A 335 1.22 20.26 -6.27
N ILE A 336 0.93 19.05 -6.75
CA ILE A 336 1.72 18.24 -7.69
C ILE A 336 0.74 17.78 -8.78
N SER A 337 1.13 17.81 -10.05
CA SER A 337 0.29 17.22 -11.09
C SER A 337 0.50 15.70 -11.16
N LEU A 338 -0.54 14.95 -11.56
CA LEU A 338 -0.40 13.51 -11.75
C LEU A 338 0.68 13.21 -12.81
N ASP A 339 0.70 13.95 -13.92
CA ASP A 339 1.68 13.78 -15.00
C ASP A 339 3.13 13.97 -14.51
N ASP A 340 3.37 14.96 -13.65
CA ASP A 340 4.71 15.19 -13.08
C ASP A 340 5.13 13.99 -12.23
N PHE A 341 4.24 13.45 -11.40
CA PHE A 341 4.50 12.23 -10.64
C PHE A 341 4.80 11.04 -11.55
N MET A 342 3.97 10.81 -12.58
CA MET A 342 4.15 9.73 -13.55
C MET A 342 5.51 9.81 -14.25
N SER A 343 6.05 11.03 -14.46
CA SER A 343 7.37 11.25 -15.07
C SER A 343 8.56 10.86 -14.18
N ILE A 344 8.36 10.66 -12.87
CA ILE A 344 9.42 10.31 -11.93
C ILE A 344 9.26 8.91 -11.31
N ARG A 345 8.05 8.32 -11.31
CA ARG A 345 7.77 7.11 -10.53
C ARG A 345 8.68 5.92 -10.85
N GLY A 346 9.10 5.79 -12.11
CA GLY A 346 9.98 4.72 -12.60
C GLY A 346 11.47 4.98 -12.45
N LYS A 347 11.86 6.11 -11.86
CA LYS A 347 13.27 6.45 -11.63
C LYS A 347 13.69 5.98 -10.25
N ASP A 348 14.98 5.68 -10.09
CA ASP A 348 15.58 5.52 -8.77
C ASP A 348 15.24 6.70 -7.87
N PHE A 349 14.99 6.42 -6.59
CA PHE A 349 14.71 7.49 -5.65
C PHE A 349 15.88 8.47 -5.61
N ASN A 350 15.55 9.71 -5.96
CA ASN A 350 16.42 10.86 -5.84
C ASN A 350 15.61 12.02 -5.27
N LYS A 351 16.12 12.62 -4.18
CA LYS A 351 15.64 13.88 -3.62
C LYS A 351 15.39 14.95 -4.68
N GLU A 352 16.35 15.22 -5.57
CA GLU A 352 16.20 16.32 -6.54
C GLU A 352 15.05 16.04 -7.53
N SER A 353 14.83 14.77 -7.89
CA SER A 353 13.73 14.39 -8.76
C SER A 353 12.38 14.61 -8.07
N LEU A 354 12.27 14.24 -6.80
CA LEU A 354 11.06 14.46 -6.01
C LEU A 354 10.80 15.97 -5.79
N GLU A 355 11.84 16.75 -5.47
CA GLU A 355 11.71 18.21 -5.33
C GLU A 355 11.36 18.90 -6.66
N SER A 356 11.83 18.37 -7.80
CA SER A 356 11.56 18.93 -9.12
C SER A 356 10.08 18.92 -9.51
N ILE A 357 9.31 17.94 -9.01
CA ILE A 357 7.85 17.88 -9.21
C ILE A 357 7.08 18.74 -8.20
N GLY A 358 7.79 19.52 -7.39
CA GLY A 358 7.23 20.47 -6.43
C GLY A 358 7.02 19.92 -5.02
N PHE A 359 7.45 18.68 -4.74
CA PHE A 359 7.35 18.07 -3.41
C PHE A 359 8.29 18.76 -2.41
N SER A 360 7.82 18.98 -1.18
CA SER A 360 8.66 19.31 -0.03
C SER A 360 7.93 18.97 1.26
N ALA A 361 8.67 18.74 2.35
CA ALA A 361 8.09 18.44 3.66
C ALA A 361 7.04 19.49 4.06
N SER A 362 7.36 20.79 3.91
CA SER A 362 6.44 21.86 4.30
C SER A 362 5.16 21.89 3.47
N LYS A 363 5.23 21.60 2.17
CA LYS A 363 4.03 21.56 1.33
C LYS A 363 3.20 20.32 1.65
N ALA A 364 3.84 19.15 1.76
CA ALA A 364 3.19 17.90 2.14
C ALA A 364 2.40 18.03 3.45
N THR A 365 3.03 18.56 4.51
CA THR A 365 2.36 18.83 5.79
C THR A 365 1.17 19.78 5.64
N LYS A 366 1.35 20.93 4.95
CA LYS A 366 0.26 21.90 4.75
C LYS A 366 -0.90 21.29 3.98
N SER A 367 -0.59 20.49 2.97
CA SER A 367 -1.56 19.73 2.18
C SER A 367 -2.35 18.79 3.07
N LEU A 368 -1.66 18.06 3.95
CA LEU A 368 -2.25 17.08 4.85
C LEU A 368 -3.23 17.74 5.83
N VAL A 369 -2.75 18.77 6.53
CA VAL A 369 -3.55 19.56 7.48
C VAL A 369 -4.75 20.22 6.79
N ARG A 370 -4.58 20.72 5.56
CA ARG A 370 -5.68 21.28 4.77
C ARG A 370 -6.77 20.24 4.49
N THR A 371 -6.40 19.04 4.07
CA THR A 371 -7.37 17.97 3.79
C THR A 371 -8.09 17.55 5.07
N MET A 372 -7.37 17.26 6.14
CA MET A 372 -7.96 16.88 7.44
C MET A 372 -8.90 17.96 7.99
N ASN A 373 -8.51 19.24 7.85
CA ASN A 373 -9.37 20.36 8.22
C ASN A 373 -10.66 20.42 7.41
N ARG A 374 -10.55 20.25 6.09
CA ARG A 374 -11.70 20.29 5.17
C ARG A 374 -12.67 19.14 5.43
N THR A 375 -12.17 17.93 5.67
CA THR A 375 -12.99 16.71 5.67
C THR A 375 -13.45 16.28 7.06
N MET A 376 -12.63 16.47 8.10
CA MET A 376 -12.89 15.92 9.44
C MET A 376 -13.02 16.98 10.53
N ILE A 377 -12.08 17.93 10.65
CA ILE A 377 -12.08 18.87 11.80
C ILE A 377 -13.31 19.78 11.78
N LYS A 378 -13.76 20.24 10.61
CA LYS A 378 -15.01 21.02 10.49
C LYS A 378 -16.28 20.30 10.99
N LYS A 379 -16.19 19.01 11.33
CA LYS A 379 -17.31 18.17 11.78
C LYS A 379 -17.28 17.88 13.28
N ILE A 380 -16.14 18.13 13.93
CA ILE A 380 -15.92 18.00 15.38
C ILE A 380 -16.39 19.28 16.05
#